data_AF-X1CT43-F1
#
_entry.id   AF-X1CT43-F1
#
_cell.length_a   1.000
_cell.length_b   1.000
_cell.length_c   1.000
_cell.angle_alpha   90.00
_cell.angle_beta   90.00
_cell.angle_gamma   90.00
#
_symmetry.space_group_name_H-M   'P 1'
#
loop_
_entity.id
_entity.type
_entity.pdbx_description
1 polymer ?
#
loop_
_entity_poly.entity_id
_entity_poly.type
_entity_poly.pdbx_seq_one_letter_code
_entity_poly.pdbx_strand_id
1 'polypeptide(L)'
;SYKSVLLILATLVLLLIVGLLFYEEQEEVTLAIPVRFEHIAHDLIAVRNIPVLEARLKGPSKVLKTLKDSQLSYKIDLSTAKPGPLFIKISFEMIKVPWRVSVLEIDPASFRITIEKRVEKIVPIVADLNKDPAPGYIISRVAAAPSMVRLTGPMSVLDKISAVRTTPVDVGGLTETIKKKVALNLNHNPHVQAIGDSLVEVEIVVKEKIVEKRLDVAIQATGSNYRYVITPDRIEILIRGPLNTLKNLAQDNGIQVYVDLKGQA
;
A
#
# COMPACT_ATOMS: atom_id res chain seq x y z
N SER A 1 36.06 -63.86 46.54
CA SER A 1 36.17 -62.93 47.68
C SER A 1 35.07 -61.89 47.54
N TYR A 2 34.22 -61.71 48.54
CA TYR A 2 33.10 -60.73 48.52
C TYR A 2 33.54 -59.33 48.05
N LYS A 3 34.78 -58.95 48.37
CA LYS A 3 35.40 -57.68 47.96
C LYS A 3 35.50 -57.48 46.44
N SER A 4 35.82 -58.53 45.67
CA SER A 4 35.96 -58.39 44.21
C SER A 4 34.62 -58.28 43.50
N VAL A 5 33.56 -58.92 44.02
CA VAL A 5 32.18 -58.75 43.52
C VAL A 5 31.67 -57.33 43.77
N LEU A 6 31.94 -56.79 44.97
CA LEU A 6 31.56 -55.42 45.33
C LEU A 6 32.22 -54.37 44.43
N LEU A 7 33.49 -54.59 44.07
CA LEU A 7 34.26 -53.66 43.23
C LEU A 7 33.76 -53.65 41.78
N ILE A 8 33.39 -54.81 41.24
CA ILE A 8 32.77 -54.93 39.91
C ILE A 8 31.40 -54.23 39.91
N LEU A 9 30.58 -54.43 40.95
CA LEU A 9 29.28 -53.78 41.03
C LEU A 9 29.39 -52.24 41.11
N ALA A 10 30.33 -51.74 41.92
CA ALA A 10 30.57 -50.31 42.08
C ALA A 10 31.06 -49.65 40.78
N THR A 11 31.94 -50.31 40.02
CA THR A 11 32.40 -49.82 38.72
C THR A 11 31.30 -49.83 37.66
N LEU A 12 30.43 -50.84 37.67
CA LEU A 12 29.28 -50.93 36.76
C LEU A 12 28.25 -49.83 37.05
N VAL A 13 27.99 -49.54 38.34
CA VAL A 13 27.13 -48.42 38.76
C VAL A 13 27.78 -47.07 38.42
N LEU A 14 29.10 -46.92 38.61
CA LEU A 14 29.81 -45.70 38.23
C LEU A 14 29.74 -45.48 36.72
N LEU A 15 29.96 -46.51 35.90
CA LEU A 15 29.83 -46.45 34.44
C LEU A 15 28.40 -46.13 34.01
N LEU A 16 27.40 -46.68 34.70
CA LEU A 16 26.00 -46.37 34.46
C LEU A 16 25.71 -44.89 34.77
N ILE A 17 26.12 -44.40 35.95
CA ILE A 17 25.91 -43.01 36.37
C ILE A 17 26.65 -42.06 35.44
N VAL A 18 27.90 -42.36 35.08
CA VAL A 18 28.68 -41.58 34.10
C VAL A 18 27.96 -41.59 32.75
N GLY A 19 27.54 -42.76 32.26
CA GLY A 19 26.77 -42.89 31.02
C GLY A 19 25.48 -42.06 31.04
N LEU A 20 24.77 -42.00 32.17
CA LEU A 20 23.55 -41.23 32.35
C LEU A 20 23.80 -39.72 32.52
N LEU A 21 24.91 -39.33 33.14
CA LEU A 21 25.34 -37.93 33.29
C LEU A 21 25.82 -37.33 31.97
N PHE A 22 26.42 -38.14 31.10
CA PHE A 22 26.84 -37.75 29.76
C PHE A 22 25.79 -38.06 28.68
N TYR A 23 24.65 -38.63 29.05
CA TYR A 23 23.52 -38.82 28.14
C TYR A 23 22.87 -37.46 27.87
N GLU A 24 23.27 -36.83 26.77
CA GLU A 24 22.71 -35.56 26.32
C GLU A 24 21.58 -35.85 25.33
N GLU A 25 20.34 -35.56 25.73
CA GLU A 25 19.17 -35.71 24.86
C GLU A 25 19.35 -34.85 23.61
N GLN A 26 19.44 -35.51 22.46
CA GLN A 26 19.55 -34.86 21.17
C GLN A 26 18.17 -34.73 20.55
N GLU A 27 17.81 -33.49 20.23
CA GLU A 27 16.56 -33.18 19.53
C GLU A 27 16.85 -32.76 18.09
N GLU A 28 15.83 -32.86 17.26
CA GLU A 28 15.83 -32.29 15.91
C GLU A 28 14.84 -31.13 15.87
N VAL A 29 15.31 -29.97 15.41
CA VAL A 29 14.50 -28.75 15.31
C VAL A 29 14.67 -28.14 13.93
N THR A 30 13.55 -27.72 13.33
CA THR A 30 13.55 -26.92 12.11
C THR A 30 13.54 -25.44 12.46
N LEU A 31 14.54 -24.70 11.99
CA LEU A 31 14.64 -23.26 12.18
C LEU A 31 14.50 -22.52 10.86
N ALA A 32 13.73 -21.43 10.88
CA ALA A 32 13.59 -20.50 9.78
C ALA A 32 14.74 -19.49 9.79
N ILE A 33 15.61 -19.55 8.79
CA ILE A 33 16.80 -18.71 8.64
C ILE A 33 16.56 -17.72 7.49
N PRO A 34 16.29 -16.44 7.77
CA PRO A 34 16.16 -15.43 6.72
C PRO A 34 17.50 -15.21 6.00
N VAL A 35 17.43 -15.05 4.68
CA VAL A 35 18.57 -14.68 3.85
C VAL A 35 18.78 -13.18 3.90
N ARG A 36 20.02 -12.75 4.09
CA ARG A 36 20.44 -11.34 4.05
C ARG A 36 21.54 -11.17 3.01
N PHE A 37 21.41 -10.15 2.17
CA PHE A 37 22.43 -9.77 1.21
C PHE A 37 23.35 -8.72 1.81
N GLU A 38 24.66 -8.91 1.65
CA GLU A 38 25.70 -7.97 2.08
C GLU A 38 26.46 -7.45 0.85
N HIS A 39 27.05 -6.25 0.97
CA HIS A 39 27.90 -5.61 -0.04
C HIS A 39 27.31 -5.51 -1.46
N ILE A 40 25.98 -5.41 -1.60
CA ILE A 40 25.37 -5.10 -2.89
C ILE A 40 25.77 -3.67 -3.33
N ALA A 41 26.18 -3.53 -4.59
CA ALA A 41 26.49 -2.22 -5.15
C ALA A 41 25.25 -1.30 -5.11
N HIS A 42 25.48 0.02 -4.93
CA HIS A 42 24.39 0.99 -4.74
C HIS A 42 23.51 1.17 -5.99
N ASP A 43 24.04 0.86 -7.17
CA ASP A 43 23.36 0.85 -8.46
C ASP A 43 22.63 -0.47 -8.75
N LEU A 44 22.65 -1.43 -7.83
CA LEU A 44 22.03 -2.75 -7.98
C LEU A 44 20.97 -3.01 -6.92
N ILE A 45 19.90 -3.69 -7.32
CA ILE A 45 18.84 -4.14 -6.43
C ILE A 45 18.50 -5.60 -6.72
N ALA A 46 18.42 -6.40 -5.66
CA ALA A 46 17.94 -7.77 -5.74
C ALA A 46 16.41 -7.75 -5.78
N VAL A 47 15.84 -8.34 -6.84
CA VAL A 47 14.41 -8.39 -7.11
C VAL A 47 13.96 -9.85 -7.07
N ARG A 48 12.72 -10.05 -6.60
CA ARG A 48 11.99 -11.33 -6.45
C ARG A 48 12.28 -12.11 -5.17
N ASN A 49 11.27 -12.92 -4.84
CA ASN A 49 11.09 -13.84 -3.72
C ASN A 49 12.41 -14.38 -3.13
N ILE A 50 12.90 -13.71 -2.09
CA ILE A 50 13.98 -14.21 -1.25
C ILE A 50 13.36 -15.27 -0.35
N PRO A 51 13.71 -16.56 -0.50
CA PRO A 51 13.12 -17.59 0.34
C PRO A 51 13.64 -17.46 1.78
N VAL A 52 12.82 -17.91 2.72
CA VAL A 52 13.28 -18.23 4.07
C VAL A 52 13.84 -19.64 4.00
N LEU A 53 15.06 -19.85 4.48
CA LEU A 53 15.68 -21.17 4.48
C LEU A 53 15.20 -21.95 5.70
N GLU A 54 14.72 -23.16 5.51
CA GLU A 54 14.36 -24.07 6.59
C GLU A 54 15.53 -25.01 6.85
N ALA A 55 16.23 -24.81 7.97
CA ALA A 55 17.36 -25.66 8.35
C ALA A 55 16.92 -26.65 9.43
N ARG A 56 17.03 -27.95 9.15
CA ARG A 56 16.84 -29.01 10.15
C ARG A 56 18.15 -29.23 10.89
N LEU A 57 18.15 -28.90 12.18
CA LEU A 57 19.32 -28.96 13.05
C LEU A 57 19.17 -30.09 14.06
N LYS A 58 20.28 -30.75 14.39
CA LYS A 58 20.36 -31.77 15.44
C LYS A 58 21.39 -31.39 16.48
N GLY A 59 21.04 -31.50 17.75
CA GLY A 59 21.96 -31.23 18.85
C GLY A 59 21.29 -31.17 20.22
N PRO A 60 22.00 -30.74 21.27
CA PRO A 60 21.46 -30.64 22.62
C PRO A 60 20.27 -29.66 22.70
N SER A 61 19.17 -30.08 23.32
CA SER A 61 17.93 -29.30 23.44
C SER A 61 18.17 -27.86 23.96
N LYS A 62 19.03 -27.70 24.96
CA LYS A 62 19.40 -26.37 25.51
C LYS A 62 20.06 -25.46 24.48
N VAL A 63 20.96 -26.01 23.66
CA VAL A 63 21.68 -25.25 22.62
C VAL A 63 20.74 -24.88 21.48
N LEU A 64 19.86 -25.80 21.07
CA LEU A 64 18.86 -25.55 20.03
C LEU A 64 17.86 -24.46 20.43
N LYS A 65 17.44 -24.41 21.70
CA LYS A 65 16.59 -23.32 22.23
C LYS A 65 17.30 -21.97 22.14
N THR A 66 18.56 -21.89 22.57
CA THR A 66 19.37 -20.66 22.42
C THR A 66 19.52 -20.25 20.95
N LEU A 67 19.66 -21.21 20.04
CA LEU A 67 19.74 -20.91 18.60
C LEU A 67 18.42 -20.40 18.03
N LYS A 68 17.28 -20.92 18.50
CA LYS A 68 15.95 -20.43 18.12
C LYS A 68 15.73 -18.98 18.58
N ASP A 69 16.22 -18.65 19.77
CA ASP A 69 16.15 -17.28 20.30
C ASP A 69 17.19 -16.36 19.65
N SER A 70 18.26 -16.94 19.08
CA SER A 70 19.22 -16.20 18.28
C SER A 70 18.64 -15.90 16.90
N GLN A 71 18.71 -14.64 16.47
CA GLN A 71 18.27 -14.23 15.13
C GLN A 71 19.29 -14.67 14.06
N LEU A 72 19.37 -15.98 13.82
CA LEU A 72 20.21 -16.56 12.76
C LEU A 72 19.85 -15.92 11.41
N SER A 73 20.86 -15.70 10.58
CA SER A 73 20.68 -15.24 9.21
C SER A 73 21.73 -15.83 8.29
N TYR A 74 21.32 -16.13 7.06
CA TYR A 74 22.22 -16.61 6.02
C TYR A 74 22.71 -15.42 5.20
N LYS A 75 23.99 -15.09 5.34
CA LYS A 75 24.59 -13.92 4.70
C LYS A 75 25.21 -14.30 3.36
N ILE A 76 24.83 -13.58 2.32
CA ILE A 76 25.38 -13.75 0.98
C ILE A 76 26.02 -12.44 0.54
N ASP A 77 27.30 -12.51 0.18
CA ASP A 77 28.03 -11.38 -0.38
C ASP A 77 27.71 -11.21 -1.86
N LEU A 78 27.28 -10.02 -2.26
CA LEU A 78 26.93 -9.66 -3.64
C LEU A 78 27.87 -8.59 -4.23
N SER A 79 29.06 -8.39 -3.67
CA SER A 79 30.04 -7.39 -4.14
C SER A 79 30.47 -7.57 -5.60
N THR A 80 30.51 -8.82 -6.09
CA THR A 80 30.88 -9.14 -7.47
C THR A 80 29.66 -9.41 -8.37
N ALA A 81 28.44 -9.17 -7.87
CA ALA A 81 27.22 -9.45 -8.61
C ALA A 81 27.08 -8.53 -9.83
N LYS A 82 26.52 -9.08 -10.91
CA LYS A 82 26.19 -8.35 -12.14
C LYS A 82 24.68 -8.38 -12.39
N PRO A 83 24.13 -7.40 -13.14
CA PRO A 83 22.73 -7.47 -13.56
C PRO A 83 22.42 -8.77 -14.30
N GLY A 84 21.29 -9.39 -13.97
CA GLY A 84 20.83 -10.64 -14.56
C GLY A 84 20.35 -11.67 -13.53
N PRO A 85 19.92 -12.85 -14.00
CA PRO A 85 19.58 -13.96 -13.12
C PRO A 85 20.84 -14.49 -12.42
N LEU A 86 20.76 -14.65 -11.10
CA LEU A 86 21.81 -15.21 -10.26
C LEU A 86 21.27 -16.46 -9.56
N PHE A 87 21.95 -17.59 -9.76
CA PHE A 87 21.66 -18.84 -9.07
C PHE A 87 22.56 -18.95 -7.83
N ILE A 88 21.93 -19.13 -6.68
CA ILE A 88 22.62 -19.21 -5.40
C ILE A 88 22.45 -20.63 -4.88
N LYS A 89 23.57 -21.33 -4.70
CA LYS A 89 23.62 -22.64 -4.07
C LYS A 89 23.91 -22.46 -2.59
N ILE A 90 23.07 -23.04 -1.74
CA ILE A 90 23.24 -22.95 -0.29
C ILE A 90 24.28 -23.96 0.16
N SER A 91 25.22 -23.48 0.98
CA SER A 91 26.27 -24.28 1.59
C SER A 91 26.13 -24.25 3.10
N PHE A 92 26.06 -25.43 3.71
CA PHE A 92 25.91 -25.61 5.17
C PHE A 92 27.01 -24.90 5.97
N GLU A 93 28.21 -24.85 5.42
CA GLU A 93 29.41 -24.21 6.02
C GLU A 93 29.25 -22.71 6.26
N MET A 94 28.36 -22.05 5.51
CA MET A 94 28.10 -20.62 5.66
C MET A 94 27.12 -20.32 6.81
N ILE A 95 26.46 -21.34 7.37
CA ILE A 95 25.62 -21.17 8.57
C ILE A 95 26.52 -21.29 9.81
N LYS A 96 26.63 -20.18 10.55
CA LYS A 96 27.38 -20.16 11.81
C LYS A 96 26.60 -20.92 12.89
N VAL A 97 26.87 -22.21 13.03
CA VAL A 97 26.34 -23.06 14.12
C VAL A 97 27.44 -23.40 15.13
N PRO A 98 27.10 -23.55 16.43
CA PRO A 98 28.03 -24.08 17.43
C PRO A 98 28.48 -25.50 17.08
N TRP A 99 29.71 -25.86 17.46
CA TRP A 99 30.32 -27.18 17.15
C TRP A 99 29.54 -28.41 17.66
N ARG A 100 28.59 -28.23 18.59
CA ARG A 100 27.70 -29.29 19.13
C ARG A 100 26.38 -29.44 18.35
N VAL A 101 26.21 -28.71 17.26
CA VAL A 101 24.99 -28.73 16.44
C VAL A 101 25.36 -29.11 15.02
N SER A 102 24.66 -30.11 14.49
CA SER A 102 24.81 -30.57 13.11
C SER A 102 23.64 -30.10 12.27
N VAL A 103 23.92 -29.52 11.10
CA VAL A 103 22.88 -29.21 10.11
C VAL A 103 22.62 -30.48 9.30
N LEU A 104 21.41 -31.02 9.38
CA LEU A 104 21.01 -32.24 8.67
C LEU A 104 20.54 -31.93 7.25
N GLU A 105 19.78 -30.85 7.08
CA GLU A 105 19.12 -30.50 5.83
C GLU A 105 18.84 -28.99 5.79
N ILE A 106 18.89 -28.41 4.58
CA ILE A 106 18.42 -27.04 4.32
C ILE A 106 17.53 -27.06 3.10
N ASP A 107 16.31 -26.55 3.23
CA ASP A 107 15.39 -26.36 2.12
C ASP A 107 15.08 -24.86 1.92
N PRO A 108 15.14 -24.33 0.68
CA PRO A 108 15.67 -24.96 -0.53
C PRO A 108 17.20 -25.01 -0.56
N ALA A 109 17.77 -26.07 -1.16
CA ALA A 109 19.22 -26.20 -1.36
C ALA A 109 19.82 -25.19 -2.36
N SER A 110 18.97 -24.60 -3.20
CA SER A 110 19.35 -23.50 -4.08
C SER A 110 18.13 -22.66 -4.45
N PHE A 111 18.35 -21.39 -4.77
CA PHE A 111 17.30 -20.53 -5.27
C PHE A 111 17.85 -19.56 -6.31
N ARG A 112 16.94 -18.98 -7.10
CA ARG A 112 17.26 -18.01 -8.12
C ARG A 112 16.76 -16.64 -7.72
N ILE A 113 17.64 -15.65 -7.77
CA ILE A 113 17.27 -14.23 -7.68
C ILE A 113 17.57 -13.53 -8.99
N THR A 114 17.00 -12.35 -9.18
CA THR A 114 17.36 -11.47 -10.28
C THR A 114 17.99 -10.21 -9.71
N ILE A 115 19.20 -9.91 -10.14
CA ILE A 115 19.84 -8.63 -9.85
C ILE A 115 19.47 -7.67 -10.98
N GLU A 116 18.89 -6.54 -10.65
CA GLU A 116 18.54 -5.49 -11.60
C GLU A 116 19.31 -4.22 -11.29
N LYS A 117 19.43 -3.37 -12.30
CA LYS A 117 19.90 -2.00 -12.08
C LYS A 117 18.84 -1.24 -11.28
N ARG A 118 19.30 -0.54 -10.25
CA ARG A 118 18.54 0.51 -9.59
C ARG A 118 18.59 1.74 -10.48
N VAL A 119 17.44 2.19 -10.93
CA VAL A 119 17.29 3.37 -11.79
C VAL A 119 16.38 4.38 -11.12
N GLU A 120 16.40 5.60 -11.62
CA GLU A 120 15.50 6.66 -11.20
C GLU A 120 14.54 7.03 -12.33
N LYS A 121 13.28 7.32 -11.98
CA LYS A 121 12.26 7.75 -12.93
C LYS A 121 11.39 8.84 -12.32
N ILE A 122 11.16 9.92 -13.07
CA ILE A 122 10.23 10.98 -12.67
C ILE A 122 8.87 10.65 -13.26
N VAL A 123 7.83 10.62 -12.42
CA VAL A 123 6.46 10.30 -12.81
C VAL A 123 5.47 11.31 -12.21
N PRO A 124 4.33 11.57 -12.88
CA PRO A 124 3.28 12.43 -12.34
C PRO A 124 2.61 11.80 -11.10
N ILE A 125 2.18 12.67 -10.19
CA ILE A 125 1.37 12.31 -9.03
C ILE A 125 -0.10 12.52 -9.36
N VAL A 126 -0.92 11.51 -9.09
CA VAL A 126 -2.37 11.53 -9.29
C VAL A 126 -3.05 11.31 -7.94
N ALA A 127 -3.93 12.23 -7.54
CA ALA A 127 -4.70 12.05 -6.32
C ALA A 127 -5.73 10.92 -6.51
N ASP A 128 -5.78 10.00 -5.54
CA ASP A 128 -6.81 8.97 -5.49
C ASP A 128 -7.99 9.48 -4.66
N LEU A 129 -9.16 9.63 -5.27
CA LEU A 129 -10.34 10.23 -4.63
C LEU A 129 -11.38 9.15 -4.32
N ASN A 130 -11.92 9.19 -3.11
CA ASN A 130 -12.96 8.27 -2.66
C ASN A 130 -14.26 9.02 -2.32
N LYS A 131 -15.39 8.41 -2.69
CA LYS A 131 -16.75 8.96 -2.56
C LYS A 131 -16.99 10.15 -3.49
N ASP A 132 -18.20 10.71 -3.41
CA ASP A 132 -18.64 11.86 -4.18
C ASP A 132 -18.81 13.10 -3.27
N PRO A 133 -18.61 14.33 -3.81
CA PRO A 133 -18.98 15.57 -3.14
C PRO A 133 -20.45 15.60 -2.73
N ALA A 134 -20.83 16.60 -1.94
CA ALA A 134 -22.24 16.80 -1.57
C ALA A 134 -23.14 16.92 -2.82
N PRO A 135 -24.41 16.48 -2.76
CA PRO A 135 -25.34 16.66 -3.87
C PRO A 135 -25.43 18.11 -4.33
N GLY A 136 -25.34 18.32 -5.65
CA GLY A 136 -25.31 19.66 -6.25
C GLY A 136 -23.93 20.30 -6.32
N TYR A 137 -22.87 19.60 -5.90
CA TYR A 137 -21.49 20.02 -6.06
C TYR A 137 -20.73 19.08 -7.01
N ILE A 138 -19.67 19.60 -7.62
CA ILE A 138 -18.76 18.87 -8.51
C ILE A 138 -17.30 19.21 -8.18
N ILE A 139 -16.42 18.25 -8.39
CA ILE A 139 -14.97 18.50 -8.36
C ILE A 139 -14.59 19.13 -9.70
N SER A 140 -14.19 20.40 -9.64
CA SER A 140 -13.80 21.16 -10.83
C SER A 140 -12.32 20.99 -11.19
N ARG A 141 -11.46 20.77 -10.19
CA ARG A 141 -10.03 20.57 -10.37
C ARG A 141 -9.43 19.81 -9.20
N VAL A 142 -8.43 19.00 -9.49
CA VAL A 142 -7.60 18.34 -8.50
C VAL A 142 -6.14 18.63 -8.86
N ALA A 143 -5.36 19.11 -7.90
CA ALA A 143 -3.96 19.44 -8.10
C ALA A 143 -3.12 18.87 -6.97
N ALA A 144 -1.97 18.29 -7.32
CA ALA A 144 -0.98 17.81 -6.37
C ALA A 144 0.25 18.73 -6.39
N ALA A 145 0.76 19.06 -5.22
CA ALA A 145 1.97 19.85 -5.02
C ALA A 145 2.94 19.07 -4.11
N PRO A 146 4.06 18.56 -4.64
CA PRO A 146 4.51 18.64 -6.05
C PRO A 146 3.62 17.83 -7.02
N SER A 147 3.66 18.17 -8.31
CA SER A 147 2.89 17.47 -9.37
C SER A 147 3.61 16.24 -9.92
N MET A 148 4.91 16.12 -9.65
CA MET A 148 5.75 15.01 -10.06
C MET A 148 6.61 14.53 -8.89
N VAL A 149 6.93 13.26 -8.88
CA VAL A 149 7.84 12.63 -7.90
C VAL A 149 8.93 11.88 -8.61
N ARG A 150 10.13 11.91 -8.05
CA ARG A 150 11.25 11.07 -8.47
C ARG A 150 11.20 9.77 -7.68
N LEU A 151 11.12 8.65 -8.38
CA LEU A 151 11.14 7.30 -7.80
C LEU A 151 12.48 6.63 -8.09
N THR A 152 12.93 5.80 -7.16
CA THR A 152 14.07 4.89 -7.33
C THR A 152 13.64 3.45 -7.08
N GLY A 153 14.19 2.52 -7.85
CA GLY A 153 13.81 1.12 -7.76
C GLY A 153 14.32 0.28 -8.94
N PRO A 154 13.87 -0.97 -9.06
CA PRO A 154 14.27 -1.84 -10.17
C PRO A 154 13.77 -1.32 -11.51
N MET A 155 14.62 -1.37 -12.53
CA MET A 155 14.27 -0.94 -13.89
C MET A 155 12.98 -1.59 -14.40
N SER A 156 12.81 -2.91 -14.24
CA SER A 156 11.63 -3.61 -14.76
C SER A 156 10.32 -3.21 -14.08
N VAL A 157 10.38 -2.67 -12.86
CA VAL A 157 9.23 -2.19 -12.09
C VAL A 157 8.95 -0.73 -12.45
N LEU A 158 9.97 0.13 -12.43
CA LEU A 158 9.81 1.55 -12.76
C LEU A 158 9.35 1.77 -14.21
N ASP A 159 9.78 0.94 -15.15
CA ASP A 159 9.34 1.02 -16.54
C ASP A 159 7.82 0.88 -16.69
N LYS A 160 7.18 0.07 -15.84
CA LYS A 160 5.73 -0.16 -15.83
C LYS A 160 4.94 0.94 -15.12
N ILE A 161 5.59 1.78 -14.32
CA ILE A 161 4.94 2.87 -13.60
C ILE A 161 4.83 4.09 -14.51
N SER A 162 3.62 4.46 -14.87
CA SER A 162 3.30 5.67 -15.64
C SER A 162 2.92 6.86 -14.75
N ALA A 163 2.35 6.60 -13.59
CA ALA A 163 1.98 7.59 -12.59
C ALA A 163 1.97 6.94 -11.19
N VAL A 164 2.14 7.74 -10.15
CA VAL A 164 1.97 7.30 -8.76
C VAL A 164 0.70 7.92 -8.19
N ARG A 165 -0.09 7.09 -7.51
CA ARG A 165 -1.30 7.54 -6.81
C ARG A 165 -0.99 7.92 -5.37
N THR A 166 -1.75 8.85 -4.81
CA THR A 166 -1.73 9.11 -3.36
C THR A 166 -2.49 8.01 -2.61
N THR A 167 -2.38 7.98 -1.29
CA THR A 167 -3.38 7.30 -0.46
C THR A 167 -4.76 7.93 -0.70
N PRO A 168 -5.85 7.16 -0.57
CA PRO A 168 -7.19 7.67 -0.88
C PRO A 168 -7.57 8.91 -0.05
N VAL A 169 -8.12 9.91 -0.75
CA VAL A 169 -8.62 11.15 -0.17
C VAL A 169 -10.15 11.10 -0.16
N ASP A 170 -10.73 11.12 1.03
CA ASP A 170 -12.18 11.19 1.19
C ASP A 170 -12.70 12.58 0.77
N VAL A 171 -13.55 12.60 -0.26
CA VAL A 171 -14.23 13.81 -0.75
C VAL A 171 -15.74 13.80 -0.45
N GLY A 172 -16.18 12.84 0.37
CA GLY A 172 -17.57 12.65 0.75
C GLY A 172 -18.18 13.89 1.37
N GLY A 173 -19.24 14.41 0.75
CA GLY A 173 -20.01 15.53 1.31
C GLY A 173 -19.29 16.89 1.26
N LEU A 174 -18.17 17.01 0.55
CA LEU A 174 -17.52 18.30 0.38
C LEU A 174 -18.40 19.28 -0.39
N THR A 175 -18.50 20.50 0.14
CA THR A 175 -19.15 21.65 -0.49
C THR A 175 -18.14 22.75 -0.84
N GLU A 176 -16.93 22.67 -0.30
CA GLU A 176 -15.89 23.69 -0.41
C GLU A 176 -14.55 23.10 -0.88
N THR A 177 -13.67 23.99 -1.33
CA THR A 177 -12.31 23.62 -1.71
C THR A 177 -11.50 23.25 -0.48
N ILE A 178 -10.77 22.13 -0.54
CA ILE A 178 -9.91 21.68 0.55
C ILE A 178 -8.47 21.49 0.09
N LYS A 179 -7.53 21.61 1.05
CA LYS A 179 -6.14 21.21 0.90
C LYS A 179 -5.80 20.16 1.95
N LYS A 180 -5.19 19.06 1.54
CA LYS A 180 -4.85 17.96 2.44
C LYS A 180 -3.48 17.39 2.10
N LYS A 181 -2.63 17.22 3.11
CA LYS A 181 -1.38 16.48 2.96
C LYS A 181 -1.65 14.98 3.02
N VAL A 182 -1.22 14.25 2.01
CA VAL A 182 -1.41 12.81 1.86
C VAL A 182 -0.13 12.13 1.40
N ALA A 183 0.04 10.87 1.78
CA ALA A 183 1.20 10.10 1.39
C ALA A 183 1.05 9.52 -0.02
N LEU A 184 2.16 9.21 -0.67
CA LEU A 184 2.16 8.42 -1.90
C LEU A 184 1.87 6.94 -1.60
N ASN A 185 1.02 6.31 -2.42
CA ASN A 185 0.74 4.89 -2.31
C ASN A 185 1.76 4.07 -3.12
N LEU A 186 2.80 3.59 -2.42
CA LEU A 186 3.86 2.74 -3.00
C LEU A 186 3.75 1.27 -2.58
N ASN A 187 2.70 0.89 -1.83
CA ASN A 187 2.58 -0.42 -1.19
C ASN A 187 2.55 -1.60 -2.19
N HIS A 188 2.16 -1.34 -3.44
CA HIS A 188 2.15 -2.34 -4.50
C HIS A 188 3.55 -2.76 -4.96
N ASN A 189 4.59 -1.97 -4.64
CA ASN A 189 5.96 -2.18 -5.11
C ASN A 189 6.96 -2.02 -3.95
N PRO A 190 7.26 -3.07 -3.18
CA PRO A 190 8.09 -2.98 -1.96
C PRO A 190 9.55 -2.55 -2.23
N HIS A 191 9.99 -2.64 -3.49
CA HIS A 191 11.35 -2.27 -3.91
C HIS A 191 11.43 -0.85 -4.51
N VAL A 192 10.32 -0.11 -4.55
CA VAL A 192 10.26 1.26 -5.09
C VAL A 192 10.17 2.25 -3.94
N GLN A 193 10.97 3.31 -4.00
CA GLN A 193 11.02 4.37 -3.00
C GLN A 193 10.91 5.74 -3.69
N ALA A 194 10.26 6.69 -3.02
CA ALA A 194 10.28 8.09 -3.44
C ALA A 194 11.57 8.76 -2.95
N ILE A 195 12.19 9.57 -3.81
CA ILE A 195 13.32 10.43 -3.45
C ILE A 195 12.76 11.79 -3.06
N GLY A 196 13.01 12.23 -1.82
CA GLY A 196 12.50 13.47 -1.25
C GLY A 196 11.26 13.27 -0.40
N ASP A 197 10.37 14.27 -0.38
CA ASP A 197 9.16 14.22 0.44
C ASP A 197 8.14 13.23 -0.12
N SER A 198 7.72 12.29 0.74
CA SER A 198 6.66 11.32 0.43
C SER A 198 5.26 11.85 0.73
N LEU A 199 5.16 13.01 1.38
CA LEU A 199 3.92 13.72 1.66
C LEU A 199 3.71 14.79 0.59
N VAL A 200 2.54 14.75 -0.03
CA VAL A 200 2.13 15.64 -1.11
C VAL A 200 0.89 16.39 -0.67
N GLU A 201 0.85 17.70 -0.91
CA GLU A 201 -0.36 18.49 -0.70
C GLU A 201 -1.29 18.34 -1.89
N VAL A 202 -2.50 17.87 -1.65
CA VAL A 202 -3.55 17.73 -2.65
C VAL A 202 -4.59 18.81 -2.41
N GLU A 203 -4.80 19.67 -3.42
CA GLU A 203 -5.84 20.68 -3.48
C GLU A 203 -7.00 20.17 -4.34
N ILE A 204 -8.20 20.14 -3.77
CA ILE A 204 -9.43 19.65 -4.41
C ILE A 204 -10.39 20.82 -4.47
N VAL A 205 -10.58 21.34 -5.69
CA VAL A 205 -11.43 22.51 -5.94
C VAL A 205 -12.85 22.05 -6.22
N VAL A 206 -13.75 22.26 -5.26
CA VAL A 206 -15.18 21.93 -5.35
C VAL A 206 -15.96 23.19 -5.73
N LYS A 207 -16.92 23.03 -6.65
CA LYS A 207 -17.83 24.10 -7.10
C LYS A 207 -19.26 23.60 -7.17
N GLU A 208 -20.21 24.51 -7.10
CA GLU A 208 -21.61 24.17 -7.37
C GLU A 208 -21.79 23.69 -8.82
N LYS A 209 -22.63 22.68 -8.99
CA LYS A 209 -23.02 22.16 -10.29
C LYS A 209 -23.99 23.13 -10.94
N ILE A 210 -23.53 23.82 -11.97
CA ILE A 210 -24.40 24.67 -12.80
C ILE A 210 -25.21 23.77 -13.74
N VAL A 211 -26.52 23.94 -13.74
CA VAL A 211 -27.44 23.25 -14.64
C VAL A 211 -28.34 24.26 -15.35
N GLU A 212 -28.90 23.82 -16.47
CA GLU A 212 -29.93 24.55 -17.19
C GLU A 212 -31.26 23.82 -17.01
N LYS A 213 -32.32 24.58 -16.75
CA LYS A 213 -33.67 24.05 -16.59
C LYS A 213 -34.65 24.86 -17.42
N ARG A 214 -35.43 24.17 -18.24
CA ARG A 214 -36.61 24.74 -18.91
C ARG A 214 -37.78 24.70 -17.95
N LEU A 215 -38.47 25.82 -17.83
CA LEU A 215 -39.66 25.96 -17.00
C LEU A 215 -40.78 26.51 -17.86
N ASP A 216 -41.93 25.86 -17.77
CA ASP A 216 -43.17 26.32 -18.39
C ASP A 216 -43.95 27.13 -17.35
N VAL A 217 -44.01 28.45 -17.53
CA VAL A 217 -44.54 29.40 -16.55
C VAL A 217 -45.82 30.05 -17.08
N ALA A 218 -46.87 30.02 -16.27
CA ALA A 218 -48.13 30.68 -16.59
C ALA A 218 -47.98 32.20 -16.48
N ILE A 219 -48.59 32.92 -17.42
CA ILE A 219 -48.59 34.39 -17.45
C ILE A 219 -49.74 34.88 -16.58
N GLN A 220 -49.44 35.75 -15.61
CA GLN A 220 -50.43 36.39 -14.75
C GLN A 220 -50.69 37.83 -15.21
N ALA A 221 -51.94 38.21 -15.42
CA ALA A 221 -52.28 39.60 -15.70
C ALA A 221 -52.48 40.39 -14.40
N THR A 222 -52.02 41.63 -14.38
CA THR A 222 -52.27 42.60 -13.30
C THR A 222 -52.83 43.90 -13.87
N GLY A 223 -53.49 44.71 -13.04
CA GLY A 223 -53.85 46.08 -13.43
C GLY A 223 -55.13 46.27 -14.26
N SER A 224 -56.03 45.27 -14.34
CA SER A 224 -57.33 45.40 -15.03
C SER A 224 -58.50 44.83 -14.22
N ASN A 225 -59.66 45.48 -14.31
CA ASN A 225 -60.94 45.02 -13.75
C ASN A 225 -61.86 44.38 -14.81
N TYR A 226 -61.41 44.31 -16.07
CA TYR A 226 -62.15 43.73 -17.19
C TYR A 226 -61.80 42.26 -17.40
N ARG A 227 -62.67 41.51 -18.09
CA ARG A 227 -62.34 40.15 -18.54
C ARG A 227 -61.26 40.23 -19.62
N TYR A 228 -60.23 39.43 -19.48
CA TYR A 228 -59.11 39.35 -20.41
C TYR A 228 -58.86 37.89 -20.83
N VAL A 229 -58.17 37.72 -21.94
CA VAL A 229 -57.63 36.44 -22.40
C VAL A 229 -56.17 36.69 -22.79
N ILE A 230 -55.26 35.93 -22.18
CA ILE A 230 -53.84 35.96 -22.54
C ILE A 230 -53.58 34.77 -23.47
N THR A 231 -53.08 35.06 -24.67
CA THR A 231 -52.72 34.01 -25.65
C THR A 231 -51.29 34.27 -26.15
N PRO A 232 -50.33 33.35 -25.92
CA PRO A 232 -50.46 32.11 -25.13
C PRO A 232 -50.56 32.38 -23.62
N ASP A 233 -51.23 31.50 -22.88
CA ASP A 233 -51.39 31.60 -21.43
C ASP A 233 -50.14 31.16 -20.64
N ARG A 234 -49.17 30.55 -21.32
CA ARG A 234 -47.88 30.12 -20.76
C ARG A 234 -46.72 30.40 -21.71
N ILE A 235 -45.54 30.59 -21.13
CA ILE A 235 -44.27 30.70 -21.85
C ILE A 235 -43.23 29.74 -21.29
N GLU A 236 -42.38 29.23 -22.17
CA GLU A 236 -41.20 28.48 -21.76
C GLU A 236 -40.02 29.43 -21.53
N ILE A 237 -39.40 29.33 -20.37
CA ILE A 237 -38.17 30.06 -20.03
C ILE A 237 -37.03 29.08 -19.73
N LEU A 238 -35.82 29.43 -20.17
CA LEU A 238 -34.60 28.69 -19.87
C LEU A 238 -33.83 29.43 -18.77
N ILE A 239 -33.55 28.76 -17.67
CA ILE A 239 -32.80 29.33 -16.54
C ILE A 239 -31.54 28.52 -16.29
N ARG A 240 -30.44 29.23 -16.06
CA ARG A 240 -29.13 28.65 -15.74
C ARG A 240 -28.68 29.10 -14.35
N GLY A 241 -28.25 28.14 -13.53
CA GLY A 241 -27.80 28.44 -12.16
C GLY A 241 -27.39 27.19 -11.38
N PRO A 242 -27.02 27.34 -10.09
CA PRO A 242 -26.67 26.21 -9.24
C PRO A 242 -27.84 25.22 -9.11
N LEU A 243 -27.53 23.92 -9.15
CA LEU A 243 -28.53 22.87 -9.07
C LEU A 243 -29.44 23.01 -7.84
N ASN A 244 -28.83 23.27 -6.68
CA ASN A 244 -29.56 23.37 -5.43
C ASN A 244 -30.48 24.60 -5.41
N THR A 245 -30.02 25.73 -5.94
CA THR A 245 -30.85 26.94 -6.11
C THR A 245 -32.02 26.71 -7.07
N LEU A 246 -31.79 26.12 -8.25
CA LEU A 246 -32.85 25.87 -9.23
C LEU A 246 -33.85 24.79 -8.79
N LYS A 247 -33.40 23.82 -7.98
CA LYS A 247 -34.28 22.82 -7.38
C LYS A 247 -35.26 23.47 -6.41
N ASN A 248 -34.77 24.35 -5.52
CA ASN A 248 -35.60 25.08 -4.56
C ASN A 248 -36.55 26.05 -5.29
N LEU A 249 -36.04 26.81 -6.26
CA LEU A 249 -36.84 27.77 -7.04
C LEU A 249 -38.03 27.12 -7.76
N ALA A 250 -37.86 25.90 -8.25
CA ALA A 250 -38.92 25.14 -8.90
C ALA A 250 -39.94 24.52 -7.91
N GLN A 251 -39.59 24.36 -6.63
CA GLN A 251 -40.52 23.86 -5.61
C GLN A 251 -41.38 24.97 -5.02
N ASP A 252 -40.86 26.21 -4.97
CA ASP A 252 -41.52 27.33 -4.27
C ASP A 252 -42.41 28.22 -5.17
N ASN A 253 -42.72 27.81 -6.41
CA ASN A 253 -43.35 28.68 -7.42
C ASN A 253 -42.66 30.06 -7.54
N GLY A 254 -41.34 30.11 -7.31
CA GLY A 254 -40.60 31.37 -7.12
C GLY A 254 -40.38 32.19 -8.39
N ILE A 255 -40.93 31.77 -9.53
CA ILE A 255 -40.88 32.52 -10.78
C ILE A 255 -42.29 32.79 -11.25
N GLN A 256 -42.64 34.07 -11.30
CA GLN A 256 -43.92 34.57 -11.75
C GLN A 256 -43.69 35.54 -12.90
N VAL A 257 -44.44 35.37 -13.98
CA VAL A 257 -44.39 36.23 -15.16
C VAL A 257 -45.66 37.06 -15.16
N TYR A 258 -45.50 38.38 -15.20
CA TYR A 258 -46.60 39.32 -15.15
C TYR A 258 -46.73 40.12 -16.44
N VAL A 259 -47.97 40.37 -16.84
CA VAL A 259 -48.32 41.36 -17.87
C VAL A 259 -49.20 42.43 -17.22
N ASP A 260 -48.73 43.68 -17.26
CA ASP A 260 -49.51 44.82 -16.79
C ASP A 260 -50.47 45.29 -17.89
N LEU A 261 -51.77 45.23 -17.60
CA LEU A 261 -52.84 45.63 -18.52
C LEU A 261 -53.29 47.09 -18.30
N LYS A 262 -52.58 47.86 -17.47
CA LYS A 262 -52.96 49.24 -17.17
C LYS A 262 -52.94 50.11 -18.43
N GLY A 263 -54.11 50.68 -18.76
CA GLY A 263 -54.28 51.56 -19.91
C GLY A 263 -54.46 50.85 -21.26
N GLN A 264 -54.56 49.52 -21.27
CA GLN A 264 -54.93 48.74 -22.44
C GLN A 264 -56.46 48.55 -22.41
N ALA A 265 -57.15 49.23 -23.33
CA ALA A 265 -58.60 49.16 -23.53
C ALA A 265 -58.90 48.49 -24.86
#